data_AF-A0A2V9Q066-F1
#
_entry.id   AF-A0A2V9Q066-F1
#
_cell.length_a   1.000
_cell.length_b   1.000
_cell.length_c   1.000
_cell.angle_alpha   90.00
_cell.angle_beta   90.00
_cell.angle_gamma   90.00
#
_symmetry.space_group_name_H-M   'P 1'
#
loop_
_entity.id
_entity.type
_entity.pdbx_description
1 polymer ?
#
loop_
_entity_poly.entity_id
_entity_poly.type
_entity_poly.pdbx_seq_one_letter_code
_entity_poly.pdbx_strand_id
1 'polypeptide(L)'
;MQDLKQRTIRGSFAKLCAQGANFFLRVGSVMILARILDPKDFGLVGMVTAVTGVLSLFRDFGLSTATVQRDNITDEQISTLFWINLSVGALLAIFSLAIAPVVAAFYHEPRLFAVTAVLATGLFFNAAGVQHSAILQRQMRFTALSLIDIISL
;
A
#
# COMPACT_ATOMS: atom_id res chain seq x y z
N MET A 1 32.83 15.43 0.72
CA MET A 1 32.54 13.97 0.82
C MET A 1 32.03 13.52 2.19
N GLN A 2 32.44 14.13 3.32
CA GLN A 2 32.00 13.72 4.67
C GLN A 2 30.49 13.95 4.95
N ASP A 3 29.88 14.98 4.38
CA ASP A 3 28.45 15.33 4.57
C ASP A 3 27.48 14.29 3.96
N LEU A 4 27.82 13.76 2.78
CA LEU A 4 27.03 12.72 2.09
C LEU A 4 27.04 11.40 2.87
N LYS A 5 28.19 10.99 3.41
CA LYS A 5 28.31 9.74 4.20
C LYS A 5 27.46 9.83 5.47
N GLN A 6 27.45 10.98 6.14
CA GLN A 6 26.68 11.21 7.37
C GLN A 6 25.17 11.30 7.10
N ARG A 7 24.74 11.95 6.00
CA ARG A 7 23.33 11.99 5.58
C ARG A 7 22.80 10.62 5.15
N THR A 8 23.59 9.84 4.42
CA THR A 8 23.19 8.48 4.01
C THR A 8 23.10 7.53 5.21
N ILE A 9 24.07 7.57 6.14
CA ILE A 9 24.01 6.73 7.35
C ILE A 9 22.79 7.09 8.20
N ARG A 10 22.52 8.38 8.42
CA ARG A 10 21.38 8.82 9.23
C ARG A 10 20.03 8.51 8.56
N GLY A 11 19.95 8.65 7.23
CA GLY A 11 18.76 8.31 6.44
C GLY A 11 18.50 6.80 6.40
N SER A 12 19.54 5.98 6.22
CA SER A 12 19.43 4.52 6.25
C SER A 12 19.08 4.01 7.65
N PHE A 13 19.68 4.58 8.70
CA PHE A 13 19.35 4.22 10.08
C PHE A 13 17.90 4.62 10.43
N ALA A 14 17.47 5.81 10.01
CA ALA A 14 16.08 6.23 10.15
C ALA A 14 15.10 5.30 9.41
N LYS A 15 15.42 4.87 8.18
CA LYS A 15 14.62 3.86 7.45
C LYS A 15 14.52 2.54 8.19
N LEU A 16 15.64 2.03 8.70
CA LEU A 16 15.67 0.74 9.41
C LEU A 16 14.85 0.81 10.70
N CYS A 17 15.00 1.88 11.48
CA CYS A 17 14.19 2.12 12.67
C CYS A 17 12.70 2.23 12.34
N ALA A 18 12.35 2.99 11.30
CA ALA A 18 10.98 3.15 10.84
C ALA A 18 10.36 1.83 10.35
N GLN A 19 11.12 1.04 9.59
CA GLN A 19 10.67 -0.25 9.09
C GLN A 19 10.48 -1.24 10.24
N GLY A 20 11.38 -1.25 11.22
CA GLY A 20 11.22 -2.02 12.45
C GLY A 20 9.98 -1.60 13.23
N ALA A 21 9.79 -0.30 13.46
CA ALA A 21 8.61 0.23 14.15
C ALA A 21 7.30 -0.17 13.43
N ASN A 22 7.23 0.03 12.11
CA ASN A 22 6.09 -0.38 11.30
C ASN A 22 5.84 -1.89 11.37
N PHE A 23 6.90 -2.71 11.36
CA PHE A 23 6.78 -4.16 11.51
C PHE A 23 6.15 -4.55 12.86
N PHE A 24 6.68 -4.01 13.97
CA PHE A 24 6.14 -4.29 15.30
C PHE A 24 4.72 -3.78 15.48
N LEU A 25 4.41 -2.58 14.95
CA LEU A 25 3.05 -2.05 14.96
C LEU A 25 2.09 -2.95 14.19
N ARG A 26 2.47 -3.36 12.97
CA ARG A 26 1.62 -4.22 12.13
C ARG A 26 1.38 -5.59 12.75
N VAL A 27 2.43 -6.21 13.31
CA VAL A 27 2.31 -7.49 14.02
C VAL A 27 1.46 -7.33 15.28
N GLY A 28 1.65 -6.25 16.03
CA GLY A 28 0.83 -5.91 17.20
C GLY A 28 -0.65 -5.75 16.84
N SER A 29 -0.97 -4.99 15.80
CA SER A 29 -2.33 -4.80 15.29
C SER A 29 -2.96 -6.13 14.89
N VAL A 30 -2.25 -6.99 14.15
CA VAL A 30 -2.76 -8.32 13.78
C VAL A 30 -3.02 -9.19 15.01
N MET A 31 -2.13 -9.19 16.01
CA MET A 31 -2.34 -9.93 17.26
C MET A 31 -3.57 -9.44 18.04
N ILE A 32 -3.78 -8.11 18.07
CA ILE A 32 -4.96 -7.52 18.71
C ILE A 32 -6.23 -7.90 17.95
N LEU A 33 -6.23 -7.76 16.61
CA LEU A 33 -7.35 -8.16 15.77
C LEU A 33 -7.67 -9.64 15.93
N ALA A 34 -6.66 -10.52 15.97
CA ALA A 34 -6.85 -11.95 16.15
C ALA A 34 -7.44 -12.32 17.54
N ARG A 35 -7.33 -11.43 18.54
CA ARG A 35 -8.01 -11.60 19.84
C ARG A 35 -9.41 -11.02 19.89
N ILE A 36 -9.67 -9.95 19.15
CA ILE A 36 -10.97 -9.24 19.17
C ILE A 36 -11.96 -9.85 18.17
N LEU A 37 -11.49 -10.26 17.00
CA LEU A 37 -12.34 -10.88 15.97
C LEU A 37 -12.59 -12.35 16.28
N ASP A 38 -13.80 -12.79 15.96
CA ASP A 38 -14.09 -14.21 15.88
C ASP A 38 -13.22 -14.88 14.80
N PRO A 39 -12.78 -16.13 15.00
CA PRO A 39 -11.94 -16.86 14.04
C PRO A 39 -12.54 -16.93 12.63
N LYS A 40 -13.88 -16.94 12.55
CA LYS A 40 -14.62 -16.92 11.28
C LYS A 40 -14.40 -15.61 10.53
N ASP A 41 -14.55 -14.47 11.19
CA ASP A 41 -14.40 -13.15 10.58
C ASP A 41 -12.94 -12.88 10.19
N PHE A 42 -12.00 -13.32 11.03
CA PHE A 42 -10.57 -13.25 10.69
C PHE A 42 -10.25 -14.08 9.43
N GLY A 43 -10.88 -15.26 9.29
CA GLY A 43 -10.80 -16.08 8.10
C GLY A 43 -11.31 -15.38 6.83
N LEU A 44 -12.43 -14.66 6.91
CA LEU A 44 -12.97 -13.90 5.77
C LEU A 44 -11.97 -12.86 5.25
N VAL A 45 -11.39 -12.08 6.15
CA VAL A 45 -10.38 -11.07 5.80
C VAL A 45 -9.17 -11.75 5.15
N GLY A 46 -8.71 -12.88 5.69
CA GLY A 46 -7.60 -13.66 5.11
C GLY A 46 -7.88 -14.12 3.66
N MET A 47 -9.07 -14.66 3.40
CA MET A 47 -9.47 -15.10 2.05
C MET A 47 -9.45 -13.96 1.04
N VAL A 48 -10.06 -12.82 1.41
CA VAL A 48 -10.08 -11.65 0.51
C VAL A 48 -8.69 -11.04 0.35
N THR A 49 -7.88 -11.02 1.40
CA THR A 49 -6.49 -10.52 1.36
C THR A 49 -5.63 -11.36 0.43
N ALA A 50 -5.83 -12.69 0.37
CA ALA A 50 -5.10 -13.54 -0.57
C ALA A 50 -5.40 -13.17 -2.03
N VAL A 51 -6.67 -12.94 -2.37
CA VAL A 51 -7.10 -12.54 -3.73
C VAL A 51 -6.62 -11.13 -4.07
N THR A 52 -6.93 -10.16 -3.20
CA THR A 52 -6.56 -8.75 -3.41
C THR A 52 -5.06 -8.48 -3.30
N GLY A 53 -4.34 -9.33 -2.55
CA GLY A 53 -2.88 -9.25 -2.44
C GLY A 53 -2.19 -9.43 -3.80
N VAL A 54 -2.68 -10.34 -4.63
CA VAL A 54 -2.18 -10.49 -6.01
C VAL A 54 -2.44 -9.22 -6.83
N LEU A 55 -3.65 -8.65 -6.73
CA LEU A 55 -4.01 -7.40 -7.42
C LEU A 55 -3.13 -6.23 -6.98
N SER A 56 -2.75 -6.19 -5.69
CA SER A 56 -1.91 -5.13 -5.15
C SER A 56 -0.52 -5.06 -5.79
N LEU A 57 0.01 -6.18 -6.30
CA LEU A 57 1.29 -6.24 -7.01
C LEU A 57 1.25 -5.43 -8.32
N PHE A 58 0.08 -5.34 -8.94
CA PHE A 58 -0.13 -4.59 -10.18
C PHE A 58 -0.45 -3.11 -9.93
N ARG A 59 -0.65 -2.66 -8.68
CA ARG A 59 -1.13 -1.30 -8.40
C ARG A 59 -0.17 -0.21 -8.84
N ASP A 60 1.13 -0.46 -8.70
CA ASP A 60 2.17 0.55 -8.93
C ASP A 60 2.98 0.25 -10.20
N PHE A 61 2.88 -0.94 -10.81
CA PHE A 61 3.60 -1.33 -12.05
C PHE A 61 5.10 -0.89 -12.11
N GLY A 62 5.76 -0.67 -10.96
CA GLY A 62 7.13 -0.13 -10.88
C GLY A 62 7.27 1.38 -11.16
N LEU A 63 6.18 2.12 -11.38
CA LEU A 63 6.18 3.56 -11.68
C LEU A 63 6.73 4.40 -10.52
N SER A 64 6.47 4.04 -9.26
CA SER A 64 7.09 4.70 -8.11
C SER A 64 8.61 4.60 -8.13
N THR A 65 9.15 3.46 -8.55
CA THR A 65 10.60 3.22 -8.64
C THR A 65 11.20 4.08 -9.74
N ALA A 66 10.50 4.23 -10.88
CA ALA A 66 10.91 5.13 -11.95
C ALA A 66 10.93 6.60 -11.47
N THR A 67 9.95 7.04 -10.68
CA THR A 67 9.93 8.40 -10.08
C THR A 67 11.14 8.64 -9.16
N VAL A 68 11.51 7.63 -8.35
CA VAL A 68 12.61 7.74 -7.38
C VAL A 68 13.98 7.70 -8.05
N GLN A 69 14.18 6.85 -9.06
CA GLN A 69 15.48 6.61 -9.68
C GLN A 69 15.84 7.59 -10.80
N ARG A 70 14.86 8.26 -11.41
CA ARG A 70 15.10 9.15 -12.55
C ARG A 70 15.72 10.48 -12.11
N ASP A 71 16.92 10.79 -12.61
CA ASP A 71 17.67 12.01 -12.25
C ASP A 71 16.86 13.29 -12.44
N ASN A 72 16.28 13.49 -13.63
CA ASN A 72 15.45 14.65 -13.96
C ASN A 72 14.02 14.22 -14.30
N ILE A 73 13.07 14.70 -13.51
CA ILE A 73 11.63 14.52 -13.74
C ILE A 73 10.96 15.89 -13.71
N THR A 74 10.07 16.15 -14.66
CA THR A 74 9.28 17.39 -14.69
C THR A 74 8.00 17.23 -13.88
N ASP A 75 7.42 18.34 -13.42
CA ASP A 75 6.11 18.32 -12.72
C ASP A 75 4.99 17.74 -13.60
N GLU A 76 5.07 17.98 -14.92
CA GLU A 76 4.16 17.40 -15.90
C GLU A 76 4.28 15.86 -15.92
N GLN A 77 5.50 15.32 -15.94
CA GLN A 77 5.73 13.87 -15.86
C GLN A 77 5.22 13.28 -14.55
N ILE A 78 5.43 13.98 -13.42
CA ILE A 78 4.90 13.55 -12.13
C ILE A 78 3.37 13.47 -12.18
N SER A 79 2.71 14.49 -12.73
CA SER A 79 1.25 14.53 -12.91
C SER A 79 0.76 13.40 -13.82
N THR A 80 1.42 13.15 -14.94
CA THR A 80 1.08 12.04 -15.83
C THR A 80 1.19 10.69 -15.10
N LEU A 81 2.27 10.46 -14.35
CA LEU A 81 2.47 9.24 -13.56
C LEU A 81 1.41 9.08 -12.47
N PHE A 82 1.00 10.17 -11.82
CA PHE A 82 -0.10 10.17 -10.88
C PHE A 82 -1.40 9.71 -11.53
N TRP A 83 -1.78 10.29 -12.68
CA TRP A 83 -3.00 9.91 -13.38
C TRP A 83 -2.96 8.46 -13.87
N ILE A 84 -1.82 7.98 -14.36
CA ILE A 84 -1.63 6.57 -14.74
C ILE A 84 -1.88 5.66 -13.54
N ASN A 85 -1.23 5.92 -12.39
CA ASN A 85 -1.41 5.13 -11.18
C ASN A 85 -2.86 5.16 -10.69
N LEU A 86 -3.50 6.33 -10.72
CA LEU A 86 -4.91 6.48 -10.34
C LEU A 86 -5.84 5.68 -11.25
N SER A 87 -5.62 5.71 -12.56
CA SER A 87 -6.38 4.92 -13.54
C SER A 87 -6.18 3.42 -13.34
N VAL A 88 -4.94 2.97 -13.11
CA VAL A 88 -4.64 1.56 -12.79
C VAL A 88 -5.35 1.15 -11.50
N GLY A 89 -5.25 1.97 -10.44
CA GLY A 89 -5.93 1.72 -9.17
C GLY A 89 -7.46 1.62 -9.32
N ALA A 90 -8.07 2.51 -10.11
CA ALA A 90 -9.49 2.47 -10.42
C ALA A 90 -9.87 1.19 -11.18
N LEU A 91 -9.07 0.80 -12.18
CA LEU A 91 -9.30 -0.42 -12.95
C LEU A 91 -9.21 -1.66 -12.06
N LEU A 92 -8.19 -1.73 -11.20
CA LEU A 92 -8.02 -2.83 -10.24
C LEU A 92 -9.16 -2.87 -9.21
N ALA A 93 -9.64 -1.72 -8.74
CA ALA A 93 -10.78 -1.64 -7.83
C ALA A 93 -12.08 -2.14 -8.49
N ILE A 94 -12.37 -1.71 -9.73
CA ILE A 94 -13.52 -2.19 -10.51
C ILE A 94 -13.40 -3.69 -10.79
N PHE A 95 -12.21 -4.16 -11.15
CA PHE A 95 -11.96 -5.58 -11.38
C PHE A 95 -12.16 -6.41 -10.11
N SER A 96 -11.67 -5.92 -8.97
CA SER A 96 -11.89 -6.57 -7.66
C SER A 96 -13.37 -6.61 -7.28
N LEU A 97 -14.15 -5.56 -7.59
CA LEU A 97 -15.60 -5.53 -7.39
C LEU A 97 -16.31 -6.53 -8.32
N ALA A 98 -15.89 -6.64 -9.57
CA ALA A 98 -16.46 -7.59 -10.53
C ALA A 98 -16.17 -9.06 -10.14
N ILE A 99 -15.04 -9.31 -9.49
CA ILE A 99 -14.65 -10.64 -8.99
C ILE A 99 -15.28 -10.98 -7.63
N ALA A 100 -15.71 -9.99 -6.84
CA ALA A 100 -16.36 -10.19 -5.55
C ALA A 100 -17.47 -11.26 -5.53
N PRO A 101 -18.44 -11.30 -6.48
CA PRO A 101 -19.46 -12.35 -6.49
C PRO A 101 -18.87 -13.74 -6.80
N VAL A 102 -17.84 -13.82 -7.64
CA VAL A 102 -17.15 -15.08 -7.95
C VAL A 102 -16.43 -15.62 -6.71
N VAL A 103 -15.78 -14.74 -5.94
CA VAL A 103 -15.11 -15.11 -4.68
C VAL A 103 -16.13 -15.57 -3.64
N ALA A 104 -17.25 -14.85 -3.49
CA ALA A 104 -18.31 -15.23 -2.57
C ALA A 104 -18.93 -16.60 -2.93
N ALA A 105 -19.12 -16.88 -4.22
CA ALA A 105 -19.59 -18.17 -4.70
C ALA A 105 -18.55 -19.30 -4.49
N PHE A 106 -17.28 -19.04 -4.79
CA PHE A 106 -16.20 -20.03 -4.64
C PHE A 106 -16.05 -20.52 -3.20
N TYR A 107 -16.09 -19.60 -2.23
CA TYR A 107 -15.99 -19.90 -0.80
C TYR A 107 -17.33 -20.20 -0.13
N HIS A 108 -18.44 -20.17 -0.87
CA HIS A 108 -19.80 -20.39 -0.36
C HIS A 108 -20.18 -19.47 0.82
N GLU A 109 -19.69 -18.23 0.81
CA GLU A 109 -19.83 -17.30 1.93
C GLU A 109 -20.23 -15.89 1.44
N PRO A 110 -21.51 -15.51 1.60
CA PRO A 110 -22.06 -14.27 1.02
C PRO A 110 -21.45 -13.00 1.63
N ARG A 111 -20.95 -13.07 2.87
CA ARG A 111 -20.27 -11.94 3.53
C ARG A 111 -19.03 -11.46 2.76
N LEU A 112 -18.38 -12.35 2.00
CA LEU A 112 -17.20 -12.01 1.21
C LEU A 112 -17.46 -10.96 0.14
N PHE A 113 -18.70 -10.84 -0.35
CA PHE A 113 -19.04 -9.79 -1.31
C PHE A 113 -18.81 -8.40 -0.71
N ALA A 114 -19.36 -8.15 0.48
CA ALA A 114 -19.24 -6.87 1.16
C ALA A 114 -17.78 -6.60 1.58
N VAL A 115 -17.09 -7.61 2.12
CA VAL A 115 -15.68 -7.49 2.54
C VAL A 115 -14.78 -7.17 1.33
N THR A 116 -14.99 -7.86 0.20
CA THR A 116 -14.24 -7.60 -1.04
C THR A 116 -14.53 -6.22 -1.60
N ALA A 117 -15.80 -5.79 -1.58
CA ALA A 117 -16.17 -4.45 -2.05
C ALA A 117 -15.50 -3.34 -1.23
N VAL A 118 -15.48 -3.48 0.10
CA VAL A 118 -14.80 -2.53 0.98
C VAL A 118 -13.30 -2.50 0.70
N LEU A 119 -12.63 -3.66 0.63
CA LEU A 119 -11.19 -3.73 0.35
C LEU A 119 -10.82 -3.23 -1.06
N ALA A 120 -11.71 -3.39 -2.03
CA ALA A 120 -11.53 -2.87 -3.39
C ALA A 120 -11.47 -1.34 -3.42
N THR A 121 -12.31 -0.64 -2.64
CA THR A 121 -12.21 0.83 -2.53
C THR A 121 -10.86 1.26 -1.94
N GLY A 122 -10.35 0.45 -1.01
CA GLY A 122 -9.01 0.57 -0.46
C GLY A 122 -7.94 0.68 -1.54
N LEU A 123 -7.98 -0.15 -2.59
CA LEU A 123 -7.00 -0.16 -3.71
C LEU A 123 -6.93 1.20 -4.44
N PHE A 124 -8.06 1.87 -4.63
CA PHE A 124 -8.13 3.15 -5.32
C PHE A 124 -7.45 4.28 -4.53
N PHE A 125 -7.82 4.46 -3.26
CA PHE A 125 -7.22 5.48 -2.38
C PHE A 125 -5.73 5.29 -2.22
N ASN A 126 -5.34 4.04 -2.10
CA ASN A 126 -3.98 3.62 -2.06
C ASN A 126 -3.24 4.06 -3.34
N ALA A 127 -3.79 3.79 -4.52
CA ALA A 127 -3.15 4.18 -5.79
C ALA A 127 -2.90 5.69 -5.90
N ALA A 128 -3.82 6.52 -5.39
CA ALA A 128 -3.65 7.96 -5.33
C ALA A 128 -2.43 8.38 -4.47
N GLY A 129 -2.16 7.66 -3.39
CA GLY A 129 -1.02 7.94 -2.49
C GLY A 129 0.35 7.54 -3.05
N VAL A 130 0.42 6.64 -4.04
CA VAL A 130 1.68 6.03 -4.53
C VAL A 130 2.68 7.11 -4.98
N GLN A 131 2.25 8.04 -5.83
CA GLN A 131 3.15 9.02 -6.40
C GLN A 131 3.63 10.04 -5.36
N HIS A 132 2.78 10.40 -4.39
CA HIS A 132 3.17 11.28 -3.29
C HIS A 132 4.22 10.62 -2.38
N SER A 133 4.05 9.34 -2.05
CA SER A 133 5.04 8.56 -1.31
C SER A 133 6.36 8.45 -2.07
N ALA A 134 6.31 8.24 -3.40
CA ALA A 134 7.49 8.19 -4.25
C ALA A 134 8.28 9.51 -4.25
N ILE A 135 7.60 10.66 -4.27
CA ILE A 135 8.23 11.99 -4.17
C ILE A 135 8.89 12.19 -2.80
N LEU A 136 8.22 11.83 -1.70
CA LEU A 136 8.81 11.91 -0.35
C LEU A 136 10.05 11.02 -0.22
N GLN A 137 10.01 9.83 -0.80
CA GLN A 137 11.13 8.91 -0.86
C GLN A 137 12.30 9.48 -1.68
N ARG A 138 12.02 10.09 -2.84
CA ARG A 138 13.02 10.81 -3.67
C ARG A 138 13.68 11.96 -2.91
N GLN A 139 12.90 12.71 -2.12
CA GLN A 139 13.40 13.80 -1.27
C GLN A 139 14.13 13.33 0.01
N MET A 140 14.31 12.01 0.19
CA MET A 140 14.91 11.42 1.39
C MET A 140 14.16 11.76 2.70
N ARG A 141 12.86 12.10 2.63
CA ARG A 141 12.02 12.47 3.78
C ARG A 141 11.41 11.25 4.46
N PHE A 142 12.23 10.27 4.82
CA PHE A 142 11.76 8.99 5.36
C PHE A 142 11.02 9.14 6.70
N THR A 143 11.42 10.08 7.55
CA THR A 143 10.72 10.35 8.81
C THR A 143 9.27 10.77 8.56
N ALA A 144 9.00 11.62 7.57
CA ALA A 144 7.64 12.04 7.24
C ALA A 144 6.80 10.87 6.71
N LEU A 145 7.38 10.05 5.81
CA LEU A 145 6.72 8.85 5.28
C LEU A 145 6.38 7.85 6.40
N SER A 146 7.31 7.64 7.33
CA SER A 146 7.11 6.76 8.48
C SER A 146 6.00 7.25 9.40
N LEU A 147 5.91 8.57 9.62
CA LEU A 147 4.89 9.19 10.46
C LEU A 147 3.50 9.09 9.82
N ILE A 148 3.43 9.28 8.50
CA ILE A 148 2.20 9.05 7.72
C ILE A 148 1.76 7.60 7.83
N ASP A 149 2.66 6.65 7.61
CA ASP A 149 2.36 5.21 7.70
C ASP A 149 1.81 4.84 9.09
N ILE A 150 2.44 5.33 10.17
CA ILE A 150 2.02 5.07 11.55
C ILE A 150 0.63 5.65 11.86
N ILE A 151 0.33 6.86 11.37
CA ILE A 151 -0.98 7.51 11.60
C ILE A 151 -2.09 6.84 10.76
N SER A 152 -1.73 6.33 9.58
CA SER A 152 -2.70 5.71 8.66
C SER A 152 -3.00 4.24 8.94
N LEU A 153 -2.22 3.60 9.81
CA LEU A 153 -2.38 2.19 10.24
C LEU A 153 -3.63 2.00 11.10
#